data_AF-A0A7J8U1B5-F1
#
_entry.id   AF-A0A7J8U1B5-F1
#
_cell.length_a   1.000
_cell.length_b   1.000
_cell.length_c   1.000
_cell.angle_alpha   90.00
_cell.angle_beta   90.00
_cell.angle_gamma   90.00
#
_symmetry.space_group_name_H-M   'P 1'
#
loop_
_entity.id
_entity.type
_entity.pdbx_description
1 polymer ?
#
loop_
_entity_poly.entity_id
_entity_poly.type
_entity_poly.pdbx_seq_one_letter_code
_entity_poly.pdbx_strand_id
1 'polypeptide(L)'
;FPRVLIDGPYGAPAQDYKKYEVVLLVGLGIGATPMISIVKDIVHNIRSMAEDEDEELSSALENGVAINNKTSSPSPPNPKTRENFKTKRAYFYWVTREQGSFDWFKGIMNEVAEMDHDHVIELHNYCTSVYEEGDARSALITMLQSLNHAKNGVDVVSGTRVKSHFAKPNWRSVYKHIAVNHNNARVGVFYCGAPALTKVLSQLASDFSHKTSTKFDFHKENF
;
A
#
# COMPACT_ATOMS: atom_id res chain seq x y z
N PHE A 1 7.99 -22.79 -29.24
CA PHE A 1 7.65 -22.26 -27.90
C PHE A 1 7.05 -23.38 -27.05
N PRO A 2 7.40 -23.50 -25.76
CA PRO A 2 6.81 -24.51 -24.88
C PRO A 2 5.33 -24.22 -24.62
N ARG A 3 4.56 -25.27 -24.35
CA ARG A 3 3.14 -25.16 -23.93
C ARG A 3 3.09 -24.89 -22.43
N VAL A 4 2.50 -23.77 -22.04
CA VAL A 4 2.22 -23.42 -20.65
C VAL A 4 0.78 -23.85 -20.34
N LEU A 5 0.60 -24.60 -19.26
CA LEU A 5 -0.70 -25.00 -18.72
C LEU A 5 -0.94 -24.17 -17.46
N ILE A 6 -2.05 -23.45 -17.42
CA ILE A 6 -2.46 -22.62 -16.28
C ILE A 6 -3.65 -23.31 -15.64
N ASP A 7 -3.49 -23.70 -14.38
CA ASP A 7 -4.62 -24.15 -13.59
C ASP A 7 -5.45 -22.93 -13.14
N GLY A 8 -6.77 -23.10 -13.03
CA GLY A 8 -7.71 -21.99 -12.83
C GLY A 8 -7.38 -21.10 -11.61
N PRO A 9 -7.93 -19.88 -11.54
CA PRO A 9 -7.59 -18.96 -10.46
C PRO A 9 -7.98 -19.54 -9.09
N TYR A 10 -6.99 -19.80 -8.25
CA TYR A 10 -7.19 -20.01 -6.83
C TYR A 10 -7.64 -18.67 -6.21
N GLY A 11 -8.68 -18.68 -5.37
CA GLY A 11 -9.29 -17.46 -4.86
C GLY A 11 -8.24 -16.49 -4.33
N ALA A 12 -8.25 -15.24 -4.82
CA ALA A 12 -7.17 -14.30 -4.54
C ALA A 12 -7.13 -13.98 -3.03
N PRO A 13 -6.05 -14.33 -2.32
CA PRO A 13 -5.88 -13.92 -0.94
C PRO A 13 -5.96 -12.38 -0.77
N ALA A 14 -6.43 -11.95 0.40
CA ALA A 14 -6.66 -10.56 0.80
C ALA A 14 -7.67 -9.70 0.02
N GLN A 15 -8.60 -10.22 -0.81
CA GLN A 15 -9.62 -9.36 -1.49
C GLN A 15 -10.42 -8.43 -0.56
N ASP A 16 -10.46 -8.74 0.72
CA ASP A 16 -11.13 -7.94 1.75
C ASP A 16 -10.56 -6.53 1.91
N TYR A 17 -9.34 -6.22 1.44
CA TYR A 17 -8.80 -4.85 1.51
C TYR A 17 -9.73 -3.83 0.86
N LYS A 18 -10.45 -4.21 -0.21
CA LYS A 18 -11.39 -3.35 -0.94
C LYS A 18 -12.52 -2.83 -0.04
N LYS A 19 -12.83 -3.52 1.06
CA LYS A 19 -13.92 -3.18 2.00
C LYS A 19 -13.53 -2.07 2.99
N TYR A 20 -12.25 -1.73 3.08
CA TYR A 20 -11.72 -0.75 4.04
C TYR A 20 -11.35 0.55 3.32
N GLU A 21 -11.60 1.68 3.97
CA GLU A 21 -11.17 2.98 3.45
C GLU A 21 -9.67 3.19 3.61
N VAL A 22 -9.11 2.62 4.67
CA VAL A 22 -7.69 2.71 5.00
C VAL A 22 -7.16 1.29 5.22
N VAL A 23 -6.00 0.99 4.64
CA VAL A 23 -5.37 -0.32 4.78
C VAL A 23 -3.93 -0.19 5.28
N LEU A 24 -3.54 -1.09 6.19
CA LEU A 24 -2.16 -1.27 6.64
C LEU A 24 -1.69 -2.64 6.13
N LEU A 25 -0.82 -2.63 5.13
CA LEU A 25 -0.25 -3.81 4.48
C LEU A 25 1.15 -4.05 5.04
N VAL A 26 1.38 -5.21 5.65
CA VAL A 26 2.65 -5.55 6.29
C VAL A 26 3.20 -6.84 5.68
N GLY A 27 4.30 -6.72 4.94
CA GLY A 27 5.02 -7.84 4.35
C GLY A 27 6.36 -8.08 5.04
N LEU A 28 6.61 -9.29 5.54
CA LEU A 28 7.90 -9.68 6.11
C LEU A 28 8.65 -10.61 5.14
N GLY A 29 9.85 -10.21 4.72
CA GLY A 29 10.68 -10.93 3.75
C GLY A 29 9.95 -11.11 2.42
N ILE A 30 9.87 -12.36 1.94
CA ILE A 30 9.13 -12.73 0.72
C ILE A 30 7.61 -12.48 0.82
N GLY A 31 7.07 -12.32 2.04
CA GLY A 31 5.65 -11.98 2.25
C GLY A 31 5.25 -10.60 1.72
N ALA A 32 6.20 -9.81 1.21
CA ALA A 32 5.92 -8.57 0.51
C ALA A 32 5.38 -8.76 -0.92
N THR A 33 5.76 -9.84 -1.60
CA THR A 33 5.32 -10.15 -2.96
C THR A 33 3.80 -10.06 -3.12
N PRO A 34 2.98 -10.74 -2.30
CA PRO A 34 1.54 -10.61 -2.42
C PRO A 34 1.00 -9.22 -2.07
N MET A 35 1.61 -8.53 -1.12
CA MET A 35 1.19 -7.19 -0.70
C MET A 35 1.43 -6.15 -1.81
N ILE A 36 2.48 -6.31 -2.61
CA ILE A 36 2.71 -5.47 -3.80
C ILE A 36 1.54 -5.57 -4.77
N SER A 37 1.03 -6.78 -5.04
CA SER A 37 -0.07 -6.95 -5.97
C SER A 37 -1.31 -6.17 -5.51
N ILE A 38 -1.55 -6.14 -4.20
CA ILE A 38 -2.60 -5.30 -3.59
C ILE A 38 -2.29 -3.82 -3.78
N VAL A 39 -1.06 -3.37 -3.53
CA VAL A 39 -0.66 -1.97 -3.70
C VAL A 39 -0.86 -1.50 -5.15
N LYS A 40 -0.42 -2.29 -6.13
CA LYS A 40 -0.61 -1.99 -7.56
C LYS A 40 -2.09 -1.92 -7.93
N ASP A 41 -2.90 -2.86 -7.42
CA ASP A 41 -4.35 -2.84 -7.65
C ASP A 41 -5.01 -1.60 -7.01
N ILE A 42 -4.58 -1.18 -5.82
CA ILE A 42 -5.09 0.05 -5.17
C ILE A 42 -4.79 1.27 -6.04
N VAL A 43 -3.55 1.45 -6.49
CA VAL A 43 -3.16 2.59 -7.33
C VAL A 43 -3.93 2.58 -8.65
N HIS A 44 -4.08 1.41 -9.27
CA HIS A 44 -4.85 1.28 -10.51
C HIS A 44 -6.32 1.65 -10.34
N ASN A 45 -6.99 1.15 -9.29
CA ASN A 45 -8.40 1.45 -9.06
C ASN A 45 -8.64 2.93 -8.73
N ILE A 46 -7.78 3.56 -7.94
CA ILE A 46 -7.95 4.98 -7.58
C ILE A 46 -7.78 5.88 -8.79
N ARG A 47 -6.74 5.66 -9.59
CA ARG A 47 -6.54 6.41 -10.83
C ARG A 47 -7.74 6.27 -11.76
N SER A 48 -8.23 5.04 -11.89
CA SER A 48 -9.37 4.75 -12.74
C SER A 48 -10.66 5.44 -12.25
N MET A 49 -10.84 5.61 -10.94
CA MET A 49 -11.96 6.37 -10.37
C MET A 49 -11.82 7.87 -10.62
N ALA A 50 -10.60 8.42 -10.51
CA ALA A 50 -10.36 9.83 -10.81
C ALA A 50 -10.63 10.16 -12.30
N GLU A 51 -10.22 9.27 -13.21
CA GLU A 51 -10.49 9.42 -14.66
C GLU A 51 -12.00 9.38 -14.95
N ASP A 52 -12.76 8.47 -14.32
CA ASP A 52 -14.22 8.42 -14.47
C ASP A 52 -14.91 9.71 -13.93
N GLU A 53 -14.47 10.23 -12.77
CA GLU A 53 -15.01 11.45 -12.15
C GLU A 53 -14.80 12.70 -13.04
N ASP A 54 -13.63 12.82 -13.67
CA ASP A 54 -13.32 13.91 -14.60
C ASP A 54 -14.15 13.82 -15.89
N GLU A 55 -14.36 12.61 -16.42
CA GLU A 55 -15.23 12.38 -17.59
C GLU A 55 -16.70 12.72 -17.28
N GLU A 56 -17.21 12.33 -16.11
CA GLU A 56 -18.57 12.70 -15.69
C GLU A 56 -18.73 14.21 -15.53
N LEU A 57 -17.78 14.88 -14.87
CA LEU A 57 -17.82 16.34 -14.68
C LEU A 57 -17.74 17.11 -16.01
N SER A 58 -16.88 16.67 -16.94
CA SER A 58 -16.78 17.27 -18.27
C SER A 58 -18.06 17.10 -19.07
N SER A 59 -18.69 15.92 -19.02
CA SER A 59 -19.98 15.67 -19.67
C SER A 59 -21.13 16.51 -19.06
N ALA A 60 -21.12 16.74 -17.75
CA ALA A 60 -22.11 17.57 -17.06
C ALA A 60 -21.99 19.06 -17.45
N LEU A 61 -20.78 19.55 -17.66
CA LEU A 61 -20.51 20.92 -18.11
C LEU A 61 -20.91 21.13 -19.58
N GLU A 62 -20.67 20.15 -20.46
CA GLU A 62 -21.08 20.21 -21.87
C GLU A 62 -22.61 20.21 -22.04
N ASN A 63 -23.31 19.46 -21.20
CA ASN A 63 -24.78 19.39 -21.21
C ASN A 63 -25.47 20.64 -20.60
N GLY A 64 -24.71 21.56 -20.00
CA GLY A 64 -25.21 22.83 -19.47
C GLY A 64 -25.61 23.86 -20.53
N VAL A 65 -25.32 23.61 -21.82
CA VAL A 65 -25.67 24.49 -22.94
C VAL A 65 -26.20 23.67 -24.14
N ALA A 66 -27.33 22.97 -24.00
CA ALA A 66 -28.10 22.55 -25.18
C ALA A 66 -29.59 22.29 -24.89
N ILE A 67 -30.43 23.09 -25.52
CA ILE A 67 -31.86 22.89 -25.71
C ILE A 67 -32.11 21.62 -26.54
N ASN A 68 -33.06 20.80 -26.09
CA ASN A 68 -33.81 19.74 -26.81
C ASN A 68 -33.26 19.30 -28.18
N ASN A 69 -32.83 18.04 -28.29
CA ASN A 69 -33.45 17.06 -29.20
C ASN A 69 -32.98 15.62 -28.96
N LYS A 70 -33.87 14.69 -29.33
CA LYS A 70 -33.86 13.23 -29.12
C LYS A 70 -32.66 12.47 -29.73
N THR A 71 -32.50 11.25 -29.20
CA THR A 71 -31.92 10.01 -29.80
C THR A 71 -30.41 9.91 -29.96
N SER A 72 -29.76 9.22 -29.01
CA SER A 72 -29.23 7.86 -29.21
C SER A 72 -28.62 7.40 -27.88
N SER A 73 -29.00 6.22 -27.45
CA SER A 73 -28.52 5.60 -26.22
C SER A 73 -27.08 5.12 -26.39
N PRO A 74 -26.09 5.64 -25.64
CA PRO A 74 -24.85 4.92 -25.42
C PRO A 74 -25.16 3.86 -24.37
N SER A 75 -25.02 2.59 -24.75
CA SER A 75 -24.98 1.48 -23.81
C SER A 75 -23.94 1.79 -22.72
N PRO A 76 -24.31 1.78 -21.42
CA PRO A 76 -23.37 2.08 -20.36
C PRO A 76 -22.27 1.01 -20.32
N PRO A 77 -21.02 1.38 -20.02
CA PRO A 77 -19.97 0.40 -19.76
C PRO A 77 -20.41 -0.52 -18.61
N ASN A 78 -20.19 -1.81 -18.79
CA ASN A 78 -20.64 -2.89 -17.92
C ASN A 78 -20.12 -2.68 -16.47
N PRO A 79 -20.95 -2.37 -15.45
CA PRO A 79 -20.48 -1.91 -14.13
C PRO A 79 -20.01 -3.03 -13.18
N LYS A 80 -19.89 -4.27 -13.66
CA LYS A 80 -20.02 -5.46 -12.80
C LYS A 80 -18.83 -5.79 -11.88
N THR A 81 -17.77 -5.00 -11.80
CA THR A 81 -16.62 -5.27 -10.93
C THR A 81 -16.22 -4.13 -9.98
N ARG A 82 -16.80 -2.93 -10.11
CA ARG A 82 -16.36 -1.73 -9.36
C ARG A 82 -17.10 -1.43 -8.06
N GLU A 83 -18.28 -2.02 -7.85
CA GLU A 83 -19.26 -1.61 -6.83
C GLU A 83 -18.81 -1.70 -5.34
N ASN A 84 -17.60 -2.16 -5.00
CA ASN A 84 -17.19 -2.35 -3.61
C ASN A 84 -15.75 -1.94 -3.27
N PHE A 85 -15.06 -1.17 -4.13
CA PHE A 85 -13.74 -0.65 -3.79
C PHE A 85 -13.86 0.66 -2.99
N LYS A 86 -13.41 0.65 -1.73
CA LYS A 86 -13.49 1.78 -0.80
C LYS A 86 -12.15 2.38 -0.43
N THR A 87 -11.04 1.72 -0.77
CA THR A 87 -9.71 2.09 -0.31
C THR A 87 -9.30 3.46 -0.85
N LYS A 88 -8.97 4.38 0.05
CA LYS A 88 -8.50 5.74 -0.25
C LYS A 88 -7.11 6.03 0.27
N ARG A 89 -6.59 5.18 1.18
CA ARG A 89 -5.26 5.32 1.76
C ARG A 89 -4.67 3.94 2.03
N ALA A 90 -3.40 3.73 1.67
CA ALA A 90 -2.67 2.53 2.04
C ALA A 90 -1.35 2.89 2.73
N TYR A 91 -1.03 2.14 3.79
CA TYR A 91 0.26 2.16 4.45
C TYR A 91 0.93 0.82 4.16
N PHE A 92 2.04 0.83 3.44
CA PHE A 92 2.75 -0.39 3.11
C PHE A 92 4.09 -0.45 3.84
N TYR A 93 4.23 -1.44 4.72
CA TYR A 93 5.43 -1.71 5.49
C TYR A 93 6.06 -3.00 4.99
N TRP A 94 7.15 -2.86 4.23
CA TRP A 94 8.02 -3.98 3.93
C TRP A 94 9.13 -4.06 4.96
N VAL A 95 9.26 -5.23 5.59
CA VAL A 95 10.32 -5.51 6.56
C VAL A 95 11.15 -6.68 6.05
N THR A 96 12.45 -6.52 5.92
CA THR A 96 13.34 -7.60 5.47
C THR A 96 14.64 -7.62 6.28
N ARG A 97 15.30 -8.78 6.31
CA ARG A 97 16.69 -8.94 6.79
C ARG A 97 17.68 -9.09 5.65
N GLU A 98 17.21 -9.36 4.45
CA GLU A 98 18.07 -9.72 3.32
C GLU A 98 18.31 -8.50 2.46
N GLN A 99 19.54 -7.96 2.46
CA GLN A 99 19.89 -6.83 1.61
C GLN A 99 19.77 -7.19 0.12
N GLY A 100 20.09 -8.43 -0.27
CA GLY A 100 19.91 -8.91 -1.65
C GLY A 100 18.46 -8.98 -2.12
N SER A 101 17.48 -8.91 -1.19
CA SER A 101 16.08 -8.78 -1.58
C SER A 101 15.73 -7.41 -2.16
N PHE A 102 16.58 -6.39 -1.96
CA PHE A 102 16.30 -5.06 -2.52
C PHE A 102 16.40 -5.00 -4.03
N ASP A 103 17.26 -5.80 -4.67
CA ASP A 103 17.47 -5.73 -6.11
C ASP A 103 16.23 -6.11 -6.91
N TRP A 104 15.52 -7.17 -6.52
CA TRP A 104 14.28 -7.57 -7.19
C TRP A 104 13.11 -6.63 -6.82
N PHE A 105 13.11 -6.08 -5.61
CA PHE A 105 12.02 -5.23 -5.11
C PHE A 105 12.14 -3.77 -5.56
N LYS A 106 13.33 -3.35 -5.97
CA LYS A 106 13.64 -1.98 -6.40
C LYS A 106 12.78 -1.53 -7.56
N GLY A 107 12.68 -2.35 -8.61
CA GLY A 107 11.88 -2.02 -9.80
C GLY A 107 10.41 -1.79 -9.43
N ILE A 108 9.88 -2.66 -8.57
CA ILE A 108 8.50 -2.57 -8.09
C ILE A 108 8.28 -1.31 -7.24
N MET A 109 9.19 -1.00 -6.32
CA MET A 109 9.04 0.18 -5.45
C MET A 109 9.12 1.48 -6.24
N ASN A 110 9.99 1.53 -7.24
CA ASN A 110 10.06 2.68 -8.12
C ASN A 110 8.80 2.80 -8.98
N GLU A 111 8.29 1.70 -9.53
CA GLU A 111 7.04 1.68 -10.29
C GLU A 111 5.87 2.17 -9.42
N VAL A 112 5.69 1.65 -8.21
CA VAL A 112 4.62 2.10 -7.30
C VAL A 112 4.80 3.57 -6.94
N ALA A 113 6.02 4.00 -6.60
CA ALA A 113 6.29 5.39 -6.25
C ALA A 113 6.11 6.36 -7.44
N GLU A 114 6.28 5.88 -8.68
CA GLU A 114 6.04 6.64 -9.90
C GLU A 114 4.56 6.69 -10.26
N MET A 115 3.81 5.63 -10.01
CA MET A 115 2.36 5.57 -10.28
C MET A 115 1.52 6.32 -9.23
N ASP A 116 2.00 6.46 -7.99
CA ASP A 116 1.28 7.08 -6.88
C ASP A 116 1.41 8.61 -6.87
N HIS A 117 0.77 9.28 -7.83
CA HIS A 117 0.80 10.74 -7.97
C HIS A 117 0.06 11.47 -6.85
N ASP A 118 -1.01 10.88 -6.32
CA ASP A 118 -1.87 11.49 -5.29
C ASP A 118 -1.39 11.15 -3.87
N HIS A 119 -0.23 10.50 -3.74
CA HIS A 119 0.36 10.08 -2.47
C HIS A 119 -0.59 9.23 -1.62
N VAL A 120 -1.36 8.35 -2.26
CA VAL A 120 -2.29 7.40 -1.62
C VAL A 120 -1.52 6.34 -0.84
N ILE A 121 -0.35 5.93 -1.35
CA ILE A 121 0.45 4.83 -0.81
C ILE A 121 1.63 5.39 -0.02
N GLU A 122 1.57 5.22 1.29
CA GLU A 122 2.72 5.50 2.15
C GLU A 122 3.63 4.28 2.22
N LEU A 123 4.76 4.36 1.51
CA LEU A 123 5.74 3.28 1.40
C LEU A 123 6.80 3.39 2.51
N HIS A 124 6.95 2.34 3.31
CA HIS A 124 8.00 2.23 4.31
C HIS A 124 8.80 0.95 4.14
N ASN A 125 10.09 1.11 3.86
CA ASN A 125 11.02 0.00 3.73
C ASN A 125 11.89 -0.12 4.99
N TYR A 126 11.93 -1.29 5.62
CA TYR A 126 12.74 -1.55 6.80
C TYR A 126 13.73 -2.69 6.56
N CYS A 127 15.02 -2.37 6.58
CA CYS A 127 16.11 -3.34 6.58
C CYS A 127 16.59 -3.60 8.01
N THR A 128 16.17 -4.72 8.58
CA THR A 128 16.41 -5.08 9.99
C THR A 128 17.73 -5.82 10.24
N SER A 129 18.49 -6.13 9.19
CA SER A 129 19.85 -6.69 9.31
C SER A 129 20.91 -5.63 9.51
N VAL A 130 20.59 -4.37 9.20
CA VAL A 130 21.41 -3.23 9.61
C VAL A 130 21.09 -2.99 11.08
N TYR A 131 22.14 -3.15 11.89
CA TYR A 131 22.24 -3.27 13.35
C TYR A 131 21.26 -2.41 14.19
N GLU A 132 21.07 -2.84 15.44
CA GLU A 132 20.11 -2.23 16.38
C GLU A 132 20.26 -0.71 16.56
N GLU A 133 19.15 -0.08 16.95
CA GLU A 133 19.04 1.34 17.24
C GLU A 133 20.09 1.76 18.29
N GLY A 134 21.06 2.59 17.89
CA GLY A 134 22.18 3.02 18.72
C GLY A 134 23.57 2.57 18.27
N ASP A 135 23.68 1.70 17.26
CA ASP A 135 24.99 1.35 16.65
C ASP A 135 25.52 2.54 15.82
N ALA A 136 26.79 2.92 16.07
CA ALA A 136 27.47 3.98 15.32
C ALA A 136 27.47 3.75 13.79
N ARG A 137 27.43 2.48 13.35
CA ARG A 137 27.32 2.10 11.94
C ARG A 137 25.92 2.36 11.38
N SER A 138 24.87 2.12 12.15
CA SER A 138 23.49 2.47 11.77
C SER A 138 23.29 3.99 11.72
N ALA A 139 23.92 4.73 12.64
CA ALA A 139 23.94 6.19 12.62
C ALA A 139 24.66 6.73 11.37
N LEU A 140 25.82 6.18 11.01
CA LEU A 140 26.57 6.55 9.81
C LEU A 140 25.76 6.26 8.54
N ILE A 141 25.21 5.06 8.41
CA ILE A 141 24.37 4.70 7.26
C ILE A 141 23.15 5.62 7.17
N THR A 142 22.52 5.97 8.29
CA THR A 142 21.37 6.89 8.33
C THR A 142 21.76 8.32 7.91
N MET A 143 22.94 8.78 8.31
CA MET A 143 23.48 10.08 7.90
C MET A 143 23.78 10.10 6.40
N LEU A 144 24.51 9.10 5.89
CA LEU A 144 24.80 8.94 4.45
C LEU A 144 23.51 8.84 3.64
N GLN A 145 22.54 8.06 4.14
CA GLN A 145 21.23 7.90 3.53
C GLN A 145 20.50 9.24 3.41
N SER A 146 20.51 10.04 4.48
CA SER A 146 19.86 11.35 4.48
C SER A 146 20.54 12.35 3.54
N LEU A 147 21.88 12.33 3.47
CA LEU A 147 22.65 13.17 2.56
C LEU A 147 22.42 12.80 1.09
N ASN A 148 22.48 11.51 0.75
CA ASN A 148 22.30 11.05 -0.62
C ASN A 148 20.87 11.23 -1.10
N HIS A 149 19.87 10.99 -0.24
CA HIS A 149 18.47 11.22 -0.58
C HIS A 149 18.19 12.71 -0.79
N ALA A 150 18.75 13.60 0.04
CA ALA A 150 18.64 15.05 -0.17
C ALA A 150 19.31 15.53 -1.47
N LYS A 151 20.43 14.90 -1.88
CA LYS A 151 21.18 15.30 -3.08
C LYS A 151 20.62 14.70 -4.38
N ASN A 152 20.27 13.42 -4.34
CA ASN A 152 19.98 12.62 -5.53
C ASN A 152 18.54 12.06 -5.55
N GLY A 153 17.78 12.19 -4.47
CA GLY A 153 16.42 11.65 -4.35
C GLY A 153 16.35 10.13 -4.25
N VAL A 154 17.47 9.46 -3.95
CA VAL A 154 17.58 7.99 -4.00
C VAL A 154 18.18 7.45 -2.70
N ASP A 155 17.68 6.29 -2.29
CA ASP A 155 18.20 5.51 -1.17
C ASP A 155 19.54 4.85 -1.49
N VAL A 156 20.50 4.98 -0.57
CA VAL A 156 21.87 4.45 -0.68
C VAL A 156 21.88 2.93 -0.64
N VAL A 157 20.93 2.30 0.05
CA VAL A 157 20.91 0.84 0.26
C VAL A 157 20.05 0.14 -0.77
N SER A 158 18.81 0.59 -0.98
CA SER A 158 17.89 -0.01 -1.94
C SER A 158 18.00 0.58 -3.35
N GLY A 159 18.61 1.76 -3.51
CA GLY A 159 18.63 2.46 -4.80
C GLY A 159 17.24 2.93 -5.27
N THR A 160 16.25 3.00 -4.39
CA THR A 160 14.86 3.41 -4.70
C THR A 160 14.61 4.87 -4.36
N ARG A 161 13.53 5.47 -4.89
CA ARG A 161 13.06 6.81 -4.46
C ARG A 161 12.50 6.80 -3.02
N VAL A 162 12.03 5.64 -2.57
CA VAL A 162 11.56 5.41 -1.21
C VAL A 162 12.74 5.26 -0.26
N LYS A 163 12.74 6.01 0.85
CA LYS A 163 13.77 5.96 1.89
C LYS A 163 13.62 4.72 2.78
N SER A 164 14.70 4.00 2.99
CA SER A 164 14.80 2.84 3.87
C SER A 164 15.09 3.27 5.31
N HIS A 165 14.57 2.50 6.25
CA HIS A 165 14.80 2.58 7.68
C HIS A 165 15.64 1.38 8.14
N PHE A 166 16.58 1.59 9.07
CA PHE A 166 17.58 0.59 9.47
C PHE A 166 17.38 0.08 10.90
N ALA A 167 16.13 -0.25 11.23
CA ALA A 167 15.73 -0.79 12.53
C ALA A 167 14.46 -1.63 12.36
N LYS A 168 13.90 -2.16 13.45
CA LYS A 168 12.54 -2.72 13.41
C LYS A 168 11.52 -1.59 13.48
N PRO A 169 10.38 -1.68 12.77
CA PRO A 169 9.30 -0.72 12.94
C PRO A 169 8.80 -0.73 14.40
N ASN A 170 8.60 0.46 14.96
CA ASN A 170 7.83 0.58 16.20
C ASN A 170 6.34 0.49 15.88
N TRP A 171 5.79 -0.72 15.88
CA TRP A 171 4.40 -0.95 15.52
C TRP A 171 3.41 -0.14 16.36
N ARG A 172 3.67 0.07 17.65
CA ARG A 172 2.78 0.91 18.47
C ARG A 172 2.73 2.35 17.95
N SER A 173 3.86 2.91 17.52
CA SER A 173 3.91 4.22 16.87
C SER A 173 3.19 4.22 15.52
N VAL A 174 3.29 3.15 14.72
CA VAL A 174 2.56 3.01 13.45
C VAL A 174 1.05 3.04 13.67
N TYR A 175 0.53 2.22 14.59
CA TYR A 175 -0.91 2.24 14.91
C TYR A 175 -1.37 3.59 15.46
N LYS A 176 -0.55 4.23 16.31
CA LYS A 176 -0.83 5.58 16.82
C LYS A 176 -0.93 6.60 15.69
N HIS A 177 0.04 6.59 14.77
CA HIS A 177 0.06 7.48 13.63
C HIS A 177 -1.20 7.34 12.77
N ILE A 178 -1.57 6.09 12.43
CA ILE A 178 -2.77 5.81 11.64
C ILE A 178 -4.04 6.25 12.41
N ALA A 179 -4.15 5.93 13.70
CA ALA A 179 -5.32 6.29 14.49
C ALA A 179 -5.52 7.81 14.62
N VAL A 180 -4.44 8.58 14.75
CA VAL A 180 -4.52 10.05 14.81
C VAL A 180 -4.94 10.66 13.48
N ASN A 181 -4.47 10.11 12.37
CA ASN A 181 -4.75 10.64 11.03
C ASN A 181 -6.12 10.20 10.48
N HIS A 182 -6.66 9.08 10.98
CA HIS A 182 -7.90 8.48 10.46
C HIS A 182 -8.92 8.27 11.59
N ASN A 183 -9.41 9.37 12.15
CA ASN A 183 -10.43 9.36 13.21
C ASN A 183 -11.75 8.79 12.68
N ASN A 184 -12.42 7.95 13.48
CA ASN A 184 -13.67 7.25 13.14
C ASN A 184 -13.59 6.34 11.89
N ALA A 185 -12.40 6.07 11.36
CA ALA A 185 -12.22 5.18 10.23
C ALA A 185 -12.13 3.72 10.66
N ARG A 186 -12.38 2.81 9.70
CA ARG A 186 -12.13 1.38 9.86
C ARG A 186 -10.94 0.98 8.99
N VAL A 187 -9.89 0.49 9.63
CA VAL A 187 -8.60 0.16 9.05
C VAL A 187 -8.46 -1.35 8.93
N GLY A 188 -8.22 -1.85 7.72
CA GLY A 188 -7.88 -3.26 7.50
C GLY A 188 -6.37 -3.45 7.65
N VAL A 189 -5.94 -4.28 8.60
CA VAL A 189 -4.52 -4.62 8.81
C VAL A 189 -4.24 -6.00 8.23
N PHE A 190 -3.47 -6.06 7.14
CA PHE A 190 -3.14 -7.30 6.45
C PHE A 190 -1.68 -7.65 6.67
N TYR A 191 -1.42 -8.85 7.16
CA TYR A 191 -0.08 -9.32 7.47
C TYR A 191 0.27 -10.61 6.72
N CYS A 192 1.41 -10.61 6.03
CA CYS A 192 2.00 -11.81 5.44
C CYS A 192 3.46 -11.96 5.87
N GLY A 193 3.77 -13.12 6.47
CA GLY A 193 5.13 -13.49 6.85
C GLY A 193 5.22 -14.35 8.11
N ALA A 194 6.42 -14.41 8.70
CA ALA A 194 6.73 -15.30 9.81
C ALA A 194 5.81 -15.09 11.05
N PRO A 195 5.34 -16.14 11.72
CA PRO A 195 4.29 -16.04 12.76
C PRO A 195 4.61 -15.16 13.97
N ALA A 196 5.89 -14.88 14.24
CA ALA A 196 6.33 -14.15 15.43
C ALA A 196 5.68 -12.76 15.57
N LEU A 197 5.40 -12.08 14.46
CA LEU A 197 4.83 -10.74 14.47
C LEU A 197 3.29 -10.72 14.54
N THR A 198 2.63 -11.83 14.18
CA THR A 198 1.17 -11.92 14.12
C THR A 198 0.51 -11.55 15.45
N LYS A 199 1.00 -12.08 16.57
CA LYS A 199 0.43 -11.81 17.90
C LYS A 199 0.57 -10.33 18.29
N VAL A 200 1.69 -9.71 17.94
CA VAL A 200 1.97 -8.30 18.24
C VAL A 200 1.00 -7.39 17.49
N LEU A 201 0.86 -7.59 16.18
CA LEU A 201 -0.04 -6.78 15.35
C LEU A 201 -1.50 -6.98 15.74
N SER A 202 -1.93 -8.22 15.98
CA SER A 202 -3.29 -8.53 16.43
C SER A 202 -3.61 -7.87 17.77
N GLN A 203 -2.70 -7.92 18.75
CA GLN A 203 -2.90 -7.28 20.04
C GLN A 203 -2.96 -5.75 19.91
N LEU A 204 -2.09 -5.15 19.09
CA LEU A 204 -2.14 -3.70 18.84
C LEU A 204 -3.43 -3.27 18.15
N ALA A 205 -3.94 -4.07 17.20
CA ALA A 205 -5.23 -3.80 16.57
C ALA A 205 -6.37 -3.77 17.59
N SER A 206 -6.42 -4.75 18.50
CA SER A 206 -7.40 -4.77 19.60
C SER A 206 -7.20 -3.56 20.53
N ASP A 207 -5.99 -3.34 21.03
CA ASP A 207 -5.65 -2.26 21.96
C ASP A 207 -6.10 -0.89 21.44
N PHE A 208 -5.75 -0.55 20.20
CA PHE A 208 -6.10 0.75 19.61
C PHE A 208 -7.59 0.84 19.29
N SER A 209 -8.22 -0.23 18.80
CA SER A 209 -9.67 -0.24 18.55
C SER A 209 -10.49 0.05 19.80
N HIS A 210 -10.00 -0.34 20.98
CA HIS A 210 -10.66 -0.04 22.26
C HIS A 210 -10.36 1.37 22.79
N LYS A 211 -9.16 1.90 22.52
CA LYS A 211 -8.66 3.14 23.11
C LYS A 211 -8.85 4.37 22.22
N THR A 212 -9.15 4.19 20.94
CA THR A 212 -9.34 5.28 19.98
C THR A 212 -10.67 5.12 19.24
N SER A 213 -11.04 6.16 18.48
CA SER A 213 -12.22 6.15 17.62
C SER A 213 -12.05 5.24 16.40
N THR A 214 -10.82 5.11 15.90
CA THR A 214 -10.43 4.26 14.77
C THR A 214 -10.53 2.78 15.13
N LYS A 215 -11.14 1.97 14.25
CA LYS A 215 -11.22 0.50 14.41
C LYS A 215 -10.21 -0.18 13.51
N PHE A 216 -9.51 -1.18 14.04
CA PHE A 216 -8.50 -1.95 13.33
C PHE A 216 -8.90 -3.42 13.29
N ASP A 217 -9.10 -3.94 12.07
CA ASP A 217 -9.41 -5.35 11.85
C ASP A 217 -8.16 -6.06 11.33
N PHE A 218 -7.66 -7.02 12.09
CA PHE A 218 -6.43 -7.74 11.76
C PHE A 218 -6.70 -9.02 10.96
N HIS A 219 -6.02 -9.16 9.83
CA HIS A 219 -6.09 -10.27 8.90
C HIS A 219 -4.70 -10.89 8.74
N LYS A 220 -4.56 -12.15 9.14
CA LYS A 220 -3.37 -12.94 8.83
C LYS A 220 -3.60 -13.62 7.49
N GLU A 221 -2.81 -13.22 6.50
CA GLU A 221 -2.88 -13.80 5.16
C GLU A 221 -1.87 -14.94 5.02
N ASN A 222 -2.33 -16.07 4.50
CA ASN A 222 -1.46 -17.16 4.06
C ASN A 222 -1.54 -17.20 2.53
N PHE A 223 -0.53 -16.62 1.89
CA PHE A 223 -0.33 -16.61 0.45
C PHE A 223 0.52 -17.79 0.01
#